data_AF-A0A3D4NX10-F1
#
_entry.id   AF-A0A3D4NX10-F1
#
_cell.length_a   1.000
_cell.length_b   1.000
_cell.length_c   1.000
_cell.angle_alpha   90.00
_cell.angle_beta   90.00
_cell.angle_gamma   90.00
#
_symmetry.space_group_name_H-M   'P 1'
#
loop_
_entity.id
_entity.type
_entity.pdbx_description
1 polymer ?
#
loop_
_entity_poly.entity_id
_entity_poly.type
_entity_poly.pdbx_seq_one_letter_code
_entity_poly.pdbx_strand_id
1 'polypeptide(L)' 'GGDPGIGKSTILLQTLCNLAKSMPALYVTGEESQQQVAMRARRLGLPQDQLRVMTETCIETIIATARQEKPKVMVI' A
#
# COMPACT_ATOMS: atom_id res chain seq x y z
N GLY A 1 0.57 12.10 13.82
CA GLY A 1 0.06 10.72 13.73
C GLY A 1 -1.15 10.59 14.64
N GLY A 2 -2.25 10.02 14.15
CA GLY A 2 -3.43 9.75 14.99
C GLY A 2 -3.28 8.45 15.78
N ASP A 3 -4.26 8.10 16.61
CA ASP A 3 -4.19 6.94 17.51
C ASP A 3 -4.00 5.61 16.77
N PRO A 4 -3.14 4.70 17.27
CA PRO A 4 -3.07 3.32 16.80
C PRO A 4 -4.46 2.67 16.79
N GLY A 5 -4.79 1.92 15.73
CA GLY A 5 -6.07 1.21 15.65
C GLY A 5 -7.28 2.01 15.12
N ILE A 6 -7.19 3.34 14.92
CA ILE A 6 -8.32 4.14 14.41
C ILE A 6 -8.64 3.91 12.91
N GLY A 7 -7.94 2.99 12.25
CA GLY A 7 -8.23 2.60 10.87
C GLY A 7 -7.52 3.42 9.79
N LYS A 8 -6.48 4.20 10.11
CA LYS A 8 -5.67 4.96 9.13
C LYS A 8 -5.21 4.08 7.96
N SER A 9 -4.56 2.96 8.27
CA SER A 9 -4.08 2.02 7.25
C SER A 9 -5.22 1.38 6.45
N THR A 10 -6.41 1.25 7.05
CA THR A 10 -7.61 0.77 6.34
C THR A 10 -8.05 1.79 5.29
N ILE A 11 -8.18 3.06 5.65
CA ILE A 11 -8.57 4.13 4.73
C ILE A 11 -7.53 4.29 3.61
N LEU A 12 -6.24 4.25 3.95
CA LEU A 12 -5.16 4.37 2.98
C LEU A 12 -5.16 3.18 1.99
N LEU A 13 -5.34 1.96 2.49
CA LEU A 13 -5.45 0.77 1.64
C LEU A 13 -6.66 0.85 0.71
N GLN A 14 -7.83 1.23 1.22
CA GLN A 14 -9.05 1.44 0.41
C GLN A 14 -8.83 2.50 -0.68
N THR A 15 -8.21 3.63 -0.30
CA THR A 15 -7.93 4.75 -1.21
C THR A 15 -6.99 4.31 -2.32
N LEU A 16 -5.87 3.67 -1.98
CA LEU A 16 -4.90 3.21 -2.97
C LEU A 16 -5.43 2.11 -3.86
N CYS A 17 -6.19 1.14 -3.34
CA CYS A 17 -6.87 0.13 -4.17
C CYS A 17 -7.79 0.77 -5.21
N ASN A 18 -8.44 1.89 -4.87
CA ASN A 18 -9.29 2.59 -5.83
C ASN A 18 -8.47 3.42 -6.84
N LEU A 19 -7.42 4.13 -6.38
CA LEU A 19 -6.53 4.89 -7.26
C LEU A 19 -5.79 3.97 -8.25
N ALA A 20 -5.36 2.80 -7.79
CA ALA A 20 -4.67 1.78 -8.57
C ALA A 20 -5.42 1.38 -9.85
N LYS A 21 -6.75 1.52 -9.89
CA LYS A 21 -7.57 1.26 -11.09
C LYS A 21 -7.28 2.21 -12.26
N SER A 22 -6.71 3.38 -11.98
CA SER A 22 -6.56 4.48 -12.96
C SER A 22 -5.12 4.98 -13.07
N MET A 23 -4.29 4.72 -12.06
CA MET A 23 -2.92 5.18 -11.99
C MET A 23 -2.04 4.23 -11.18
N PRO A 24 -0.76 4.07 -11.54
CA PRO A 24 0.19 3.28 -10.75
C PRO A 24 0.27 3.79 -9.31
N ALA A 25 -0.04 2.91 -8.37
CA ALA A 25 -0.05 3.19 -6.94
C ALA A 25 0.81 2.15 -6.20
N LEU A 26 1.56 2.61 -5.20
CA LEU A 26 2.44 1.76 -4.39
C LEU A 26 2.10 1.90 -2.90
N TYR A 27 1.73 0.78 -2.26
CA TYR A 27 1.57 0.69 -0.81
C TYR A 27 2.83 0.04 -0.21
N VAL A 28 3.58 0.81 0.56
CA VAL A 28 4.74 0.33 1.30
C VAL A 28 4.33 0.13 2.75
N THR A 29 4.79 -0.95 3.38
CA THR A 29 4.57 -1.18 4.82
C THR A 29 5.77 -1.91 5.43
N GLY A 30 6.20 -1.47 6.61
CA GLY A 30 7.21 -2.15 7.41
C GLY A 30 6.63 -3.02 8.53
N GLU A 31 5.33 -2.86 8.82
CA GLU A 31 4.66 -3.51 9.97
C GLU A 31 3.88 -4.77 9.57
N GLU A 32 3.41 -4.83 8.32
CA GLU A 32 2.56 -5.91 7.82
C GLU A 32 3.24 -6.67 6.68
N SER A 33 3.08 -8.00 6.66
CA SER A 33 3.46 -8.82 5.52
C SER A 33 2.50 -8.59 4.35
N GLN A 34 2.97 -8.84 3.12
CA GLN A 34 2.14 -8.77 1.92
C GLN A 34 0.87 -9.66 2.03
N GLN A 35 0.98 -10.83 2.68
CA GLN A 35 -0.15 -11.72 2.95
C GLN A 35 -1.18 -11.09 3.89
N GLN A 36 -0.74 -10.40 4.95
CA GLN A 36 -1.63 -9.69 5.87
C GLN A 36 -2.38 -8.56 5.15
N VAL A 37 -1.69 -7.77 4.33
CA VAL A 37 -2.31 -6.73 3.49
C VAL A 37 -3.33 -7.34 2.52
N ALA A 38 -2.98 -8.44 1.85
CA ALA A 38 -3.88 -9.13 0.92
C ALA A 38 -5.14 -9.67 1.64
N MET A 39 -5.00 -10.29 2.81
CA MET A 39 -6.15 -10.75 3.61
C MET A 39 -7.07 -9.59 3.99
N ARG A 40 -6.51 -8.44 4.38
CA ARG A 40 -7.30 -7.24 4.71
C ARG A 40 -8.05 -6.72 3.48
N ALA A 41 -7.37 -6.60 2.35
CA ALA A 41 -8.01 -6.18 1.10
C ALA A 41 -9.16 -7.13 0.69
N ARG A 42 -9.00 -8.47 0.86
CA ARG A 42 -10.09 -9.44 0.64
C ARG A 42 -11.26 -9.20 1.58
N ARG A 43 -10.98 -9.06 2.89
CA ARG A 43 -12.01 -8.82 3.90
C ARG A 43 -12.80 -7.54 3.65
N LEU A 44 -12.15 -6.52 3.10
CA LEU A 44 -12.75 -5.23 2.75
C LEU A 44 -13.44 -5.24 1.37
N GLY A 45 -13.39 -6.34 0.61
CA GLY A 45 -13.96 -6.42 -0.74
C GLY A 45 -13.22 -5.53 -1.76
N LEU A 46 -11.94 -5.26 -1.54
CA LEU A 46 -11.15 -4.39 -2.39
C LEU A 46 -10.57 -5.13 -3.61
N PRO A 47 -10.42 -4.45 -4.76
CA PRO A 47 -9.72 -5.01 -5.91
C PRO A 47 -8.24 -5.22 -5.55
N GLN A 48 -7.74 -6.42 -5.81
CA GLN A 48 -6.39 -6.84 -5.40
C GLN A 48 -5.37 -6.79 -6.53
N ASP A 49 -5.83 -6.75 -7.77
CA ASP A 49 -4.99 -7.10 -8.92
C ASP A 49 -4.15 -5.92 -9.43
N GLN A 50 -4.47 -4.70 -9.01
CA GLN A 50 -3.85 -3.48 -9.55
C GLN A 50 -2.96 -2.74 -8.54
N LEU A 51 -3.16 -2.94 -7.23
CA LEU A 51 -2.34 -2.28 -6.22
C LEU A 51 -1.03 -3.05 -6.03
N ARG A 52 0.11 -2.38 -6.20
CA ARG A 52 1.40 -2.94 -5.83
C ARG A 52 1.65 -2.73 -4.35
N VAL A 53 2.06 -3.80 -3.68
CA VAL A 53 2.39 -3.82 -2.25
C VAL A 53 3.84 -4.23 -2.07
N MET A 54 4.58 -3.45 -1.30
CA MET A 54 5.98 -3.68 -0.96
C MET A 54 6.10 -3.75 0.56
N THR A 55 6.65 -4.84 1.08
CA THR A 55 6.98 -4.96 2.50
C THR A 55 8.46 -4.62 2.66
N GLU A 56 8.76 -3.40 3.08
CA GLU A 56 10.13 -2.96 3.30
C GLU A 56 10.24 -1.92 4.41
N THR A 57 11.42 -1.88 5.05
CA THR A 57 11.75 -0.91 6.12
C THR A 57 12.94 -0.03 5.74
N CYS A 58 13.78 -0.47 4.79
CA CYS A 58 14.94 0.28 4.32
C CYS A 58 14.51 1.37 3.32
N ILE A 59 14.73 2.63 3.68
CA ILE A 59 14.32 3.77 2.88
C ILE A 59 15.05 3.84 1.53
N GLU A 60 16.31 3.41 1.48
CA GLU A 60 17.11 3.35 0.26
C GLU A 60 16.48 2.39 -0.76
N THR A 61 16.05 1.20 -0.30
CA THR A 61 15.34 0.22 -1.15
C THR A 61 14.01 0.78 -1.62
N ILE A 62 13.22 1.40 -0.72
CA ILE A 62 11.93 2.03 -1.06
C ILE A 62 12.11 3.09 -2.15
N ILE A 63 13.10 3.97 -2.00
CA ILE A 63 13.39 5.02 -2.98
C ILE A 63 13.86 4.42 -4.32
N ALA A 64 14.71 3.40 -4.29
CA ALA A 64 15.17 2.71 -5.50
C ALA A 64 14.00 2.10 -6.28
N THR A 65 13.10 1.39 -5.58
CA THR A 65 11.88 0.85 -6.18
C THR A 65 10.96 1.95 -6.70
N ALA A 66 10.74 3.02 -5.94
CA ALA A 66 9.90 4.14 -6.39
C ALA A 66 10.45 4.82 -7.66
N ARG A 67 11.78 4.92 -7.81
CA ARG A 67 12.42 5.46 -9.03
C ARG A 67 12.22 4.56 -10.24
N GLN A 68 12.25 3.25 -10.05
CA GLN A 68 12.05 2.28 -11.12
C GLN A 68 10.58 2.20 -11.53
N GLU A 69 9.68 2.11 -10.55
CA GLU A 69 8.25 1.88 -10.75
C GLU A 69 7.47 3.15 -11.09
N LYS A 70 8.03 4.32 -10.74
CA LYS A 70 7.45 5.65 -10.97
C LYS A 70 5.95 5.70 -10.61
N PRO A 71 5.56 5.27 -9.39
CA PRO A 71 4.16 5.35 -8.98
C PRO A 71 3.72 6.81 -8.95
N LYS A 72 2.49 7.09 -9.38
CA LYS A 72 1.94 8.45 -9.28
C LYS A 72 1.50 8.79 -7.87
N VAL A 73 1.28 7.77 -7.03
CA VAL A 73 0.97 7.91 -5.60
C VAL A 73 1.63 6.78 -4.82
N MET A 74 2.22 7.11 -3.68
CA MET A 74 2.85 6.15 -2.78
C MET A 74 2.47 6.48 -1.34
N VAL A 75 2.16 5.44 -0.56
CA VAL A 75 1.99 5.51 0.90
C VAL A 75 3.06 4.64 1.53
N ILE A 76 3.60 5.09 2.67
CA ILE A 76 4.55 4.39 3.53
C ILE A 76 3.95 4.29 4.92
#